data_AF-A0A377XQ11-F1
#
_entry.id   AF-A0A377XQ11-F1
#
_cell.length_a   1.000
_cell.length_b   1.000
_cell.length_c   1.000
_cell.angle_alpha   90.00
_cell.angle_beta   90.00
_cell.angle_gamma   90.00
#
_symmetry.space_group_name_H-M   'P 1'
#
loop_
_entity.id
_entity.type
_entity.pdbx_description
1 polymer ?
#
loop_
_entity_poly.entity_id
_entity_poly.type
_entity_poly.pdbx_seq_one_letter_code
_entity_poly.pdbx_strand_id
1 'polypeptide(L)'
;MGGMYGVAQGALFCGESMFSRAENASKTALLVFCQDFAHSGGKLIDCQVLNNHTASLGAVDIPRRDYLDYLSVLRGYRLPERFWVPRVLFPGG
;
A
#
# COMPACT_ATOMS: atom_id res chain seq x y z
N MET A 1 -10.06 3.69 -15.45
CA MET A 1 -9.09 4.62 -14.82
C MET A 1 -9.28 4.59 -13.31
N GLY A 2 -8.21 4.52 -12.53
CA GLY A 2 -8.27 4.48 -11.06
C GLY A 2 -6.87 4.68 -10.46
N GLY A 3 -6.78 4.79 -9.14
CA GLY A 3 -5.51 5.00 -8.44
C GLY A 3 -5.66 5.10 -6.93
N MET A 4 -4.53 5.29 -6.25
CA MET A 4 -4.43 5.43 -4.79
C MET A 4 -3.35 6.44 -4.42
N TYR A 5 -3.44 7.03 -3.23
CA TYR A 5 -2.38 7.86 -2.66
C TYR A 5 -2.27 7.62 -1.16
N GLY A 6 -1.13 8.03 -0.60
CA GLY A 6 -0.83 7.77 0.80
C GLY A 6 0.50 8.35 1.25
N VAL A 7 0.86 8.04 2.50
CA VAL A 7 2.08 8.52 3.15
C VAL A 7 3.04 7.36 3.38
N ALA A 8 4.30 7.52 2.99
CA ALA A 8 5.35 6.54 3.26
C ALA A 8 5.99 6.75 4.65
N GLN A 9 6.15 5.67 5.40
CA GLN A 9 6.82 5.60 6.69
C GLN A 9 7.84 4.46 6.68
N GLY A 10 9.01 4.69 6.07
CA GLY A 10 10.03 3.67 5.88
C GLY A 10 9.52 2.51 5.04
N ALA A 11 9.44 1.31 5.62
CA ALA A 11 8.87 0.11 4.98
C ALA A 11 7.36 -0.07 5.24
N LEU A 12 6.68 0.92 5.82
CA LEU A 12 5.22 0.98 5.99
C LEU A 12 4.61 2.04 5.07
N PHE A 13 3.46 1.77 4.47
CA PHE A 13 2.71 2.74 3.66
C PHE A 13 1.29 2.94 4.21
N CYS A 14 0.94 4.18 4.54
CA CYS A 14 -0.40 4.57 4.99
C CYS A 14 -1.25 4.96 3.78
N GLY A 15 -2.17 4.09 3.37
CA GLY A 15 -3.11 4.36 2.29
C GLY A 15 -4.22 5.31 2.76
N GLU A 16 -4.26 6.51 2.19
CA GLU A 16 -5.24 7.54 2.56
C GLU A 16 -6.55 7.38 1.81
N SER A 17 -6.47 7.13 0.50
CA SER A 17 -7.67 6.91 -0.31
C SER A 17 -7.37 6.21 -1.62
N MET A 18 -8.44 5.67 -2.22
CA MET A 18 -8.43 5.04 -3.53
C MET A 18 -9.63 5.53 -4.34
N PHE A 19 -9.47 5.67 -5.66
CA PHE A 19 -10.57 6.01 -6.56
C PHE A 19 -10.62 5.04 -7.74
N SER A 20 -11.82 4.77 -8.23
CA SER A 20 -12.06 3.94 -9.41
C SER A 20 -13.14 4.57 -10.28
N ARG A 21 -12.82 4.79 -11.55
CA ARG A 21 -13.73 5.26 -12.61
C ARG A 21 -14.01 4.18 -13.67
N ALA A 22 -13.44 3.00 -13.51
CA ALA A 22 -13.74 1.81 -14.29
C ALA A 22 -13.71 0.60 -13.37
N GLU A 23 -14.36 -0.49 -13.78
CA GLU A 23 -14.33 -1.73 -13.02
C GLU A 23 -12.88 -2.20 -12.81
N ASN A 24 -12.58 -2.72 -11.61
CA ASN A 24 -11.26 -3.25 -11.20
C ASN A 24 -10.06 -2.28 -11.22
N ALA A 25 -10.21 -1.02 -11.64
CA ALA A 25 -9.06 -0.12 -11.78
C ALA A 25 -8.34 0.17 -10.45
N SER A 26 -9.07 0.42 -9.35
CA SER A 26 -8.46 0.58 -8.01
C SER A 26 -7.81 -0.72 -7.50
N LYS A 27 -8.42 -1.88 -7.80
CA LYS A 27 -7.88 -3.18 -7.40
C LYS A 27 -6.55 -3.48 -8.11
N THR A 28 -6.48 -3.21 -9.41
CA THR A 28 -5.24 -3.35 -10.19
C THR A 28 -4.16 -2.40 -9.68
N ALA A 29 -4.51 -1.14 -9.38
CA ALA A 29 -3.56 -0.18 -8.81
C ALA A 29 -2.98 -0.67 -7.47
N LEU A 30 -3.83 -1.15 -6.57
CA LEU A 30 -3.39 -1.70 -5.28
C LEU A 30 -2.55 -2.97 -5.46
N LEU A 31 -2.96 -3.90 -6.33
CA LEU A 31 -2.23 -5.15 -6.57
C LEU A 31 -0.83 -4.89 -7.11
N VAL A 32 -0.71 -4.03 -8.12
CA VAL A 32 0.58 -3.65 -8.71
C VAL A 32 1.46 -2.95 -7.69
N PHE A 33 0.88 -2.05 -6.89
CA PHE A 33 1.61 -1.38 -5.81
C PHE A 33 2.08 -2.37 -4.73
N CYS A 34 1.21 -3.25 -4.24
CA CYS A 34 1.57 -4.26 -3.23
C CYS A 34 2.72 -5.15 -3.69
N GLN A 35 2.70 -5.59 -4.95
CA GLN A 35 3.77 -6.39 -5.52
C GLN A 35 5.08 -5.61 -5.55
N ASP A 36 5.11 -4.44 -6.17
CA ASP A 36 6.32 -3.63 -6.30
C ASP A 36 6.88 -3.18 -4.94
N PHE A 37 6.00 -2.81 -4.02
CA PHE A 37 6.33 -2.43 -2.64
C PHE A 37 6.96 -3.59 -1.87
N ALA A 38 6.34 -4.78 -1.90
CA ALA A 38 6.87 -5.96 -1.22
C ALA A 38 8.24 -6.40 -1.77
N HIS A 39 8.41 -6.41 -3.10
CA HIS A 39 9.70 -6.73 -3.75
C HIS A 39 10.80 -5.74 -3.37
N SER A 40 10.44 -4.48 -3.11
CA SER A 40 11.37 -3.42 -2.74
C SER A 40 11.65 -3.33 -1.23
N GLY A 41 11.14 -4.27 -0.44
CA GLY A 41 11.37 -4.34 1.00
C GLY A 41 10.27 -3.72 1.86
N GLY A 42 9.18 -3.24 1.26
CA GLY A 42 7.96 -2.84 1.96
C GLY A 42 7.34 -4.02 2.72
N LYS A 43 6.76 -3.74 3.89
CA LYS A 43 6.32 -4.77 4.85
C LYS A 43 4.87 -4.64 5.26
N LEU A 44 4.32 -3.43 5.32
CA LEU A 44 2.95 -3.22 5.78
C LEU A 44 2.26 -2.10 5.00
N ILE A 45 1.01 -2.33 4.62
CA ILE A 45 0.12 -1.30 4.10
C ILE A 45 -1.01 -1.12 5.10
N ASP A 46 -1.12 0.09 5.62
CA ASP A 46 -2.20 0.51 6.50
C ASP A 46 -3.36 1.01 5.66
N CYS A 47 -4.54 0.41 5.86
CA CYS A 47 -5.77 0.75 5.15
C CYS A 47 -6.76 1.54 6.03
N GLN A 48 -6.29 2.08 7.15
CA GLN A 48 -7.04 2.84 8.14
C GLN A 48 -8.19 2.02 8.76
N VAL A 49 -9.40 2.17 8.23
CA VAL A 49 -10.59 1.48 8.73
C VAL A 49 -10.99 0.41 7.72
N LEU A 50 -11.06 -0.83 8.21
CA LEU A 50 -11.53 -1.95 7.40
C LEU A 50 -12.95 -1.69 6.89
N ASN A 51 -13.17 -1.94 5.61
CA ASN A 51 -14.48 -1.88 4.97
C ASN A 51 -14.61 -3.04 3.99
N ASN A 52 -15.81 -3.27 3.46
CA ASN A 52 -16.07 -4.41 2.55
C ASN A 52 -15.14 -4.41 1.33
N HIS A 53 -14.73 -3.23 0.83
CA HIS A 53 -13.81 -3.15 -0.30
C HIS A 53 -12.41 -3.58 0.09
N THR A 54 -11.83 -3.04 1.16
CA THR A 54 -10.47 -3.40 1.62
C THR A 54 -10.39 -4.83 2.13
N ALA A 55 -11.43 -5.32 2.81
CA ALA A 55 -11.55 -6.72 3.21
C ALA A 55 -11.54 -7.68 2.01
N SER A 56 -12.27 -7.33 0.93
CA SER A 56 -12.26 -8.13 -0.31
C SER A 56 -10.89 -8.20 -1.00
N LEU A 57 -9.98 -7.29 -0.64
CA LEU A 57 -8.59 -7.23 -1.13
C LEU A 57 -7.60 -7.93 -0.19
N GLY A 58 -8.08 -8.53 0.90
CA GLY A 58 -7.28 -9.26 1.88
C GLY A 58 -6.80 -8.43 3.06
N ALA A 59 -7.32 -7.22 3.26
CA ALA A 59 -7.04 -6.45 4.48
C ALA A 59 -7.67 -7.14 5.70
N VAL A 60 -6.96 -7.07 6.82
CA VAL A 60 -7.37 -7.64 8.11
C VAL A 60 -7.18 -6.61 9.21
N ASP A 61 -8.00 -6.70 10.26
CA ASP A 61 -7.78 -5.92 11.46
C ASP A 61 -6.69 -6.54 12.33
N ILE A 62 -5.86 -5.68 12.92
CA ILE A 62 -4.87 -6.05 13.92
C ILE A 62 -5.05 -5.18 15.18
N PRO A 63 -4.67 -5.67 16.36
CA PRO A 63 -4.65 -4.83 17.56
C PRO A 63 -3.84 -3.56 17.36
N ARG A 64 -4.35 -2.42 17.85
CA ARG A 64 -3.65 -1.13 17.78
C ARG A 64 -2.22 -1.19 18.33
N ARG A 65 -2.01 -1.99 19.39
CA ARG A 65 -0.69 -2.18 19.99
C ARG A 65 0.28 -2.78 18.97
N ASP A 66 -0.11 -3.88 18.32
CA ASP A 66 0.69 -4.57 17.32
C ASP A 66 1.00 -3.64 16.13
N TYR A 67 0.01 -2.86 15.69
CA TYR A 67 0.22 -1.82 14.66
C TYR A 67 1.29 -0.80 15.07
N LEU A 68 1.23 -0.28 16.29
CA LEU A 68 2.20 0.71 16.79
C LEU A 68 3.60 0.11 16.93
N ASP A 69 3.69 -1.17 17.32
CA ASP A 69 4.96 -1.90 17.37
C ASP A 69 5.54 -2.05 15.96
N TYR A 70 4.73 -2.42 14.96
CA TYR A 70 5.15 -2.44 13.55
C TYR A 70 5.58 -1.05 13.07
N LEU A 71 4.80 -0.01 13.33
CA LEU A 71 5.13 1.36 12.92
C LEU A 71 6.47 1.83 13.50
N SER A 72 6.70 1.56 14.79
CA SER A 72 7.94 1.92 15.48
C SER A 72 9.17 1.27 14.84
N VAL A 73 9.05 0.00 14.45
CA VAL A 73 10.13 -0.76 13.81
C VAL A 73 10.30 -0.37 12.33
N LEU A 74 9.21 -0.38 11.56
CA LEU A 74 9.24 -0.26 10.10
C LEU A 74 9.61 1.14 9.61
N ARG A 75 9.34 2.19 10.40
CA ARG A 75 9.75 3.57 10.04
C ARG A 75 11.26 3.76 9.95
N GLY A 76 12.06 2.88 10.57
CA GLY A 76 13.52 2.90 10.49
C GLY A 76 14.11 2.27 9.23
N TYR A 77 13.31 1.47 8.51
CA TYR A 77 13.75 0.82 7.27
C TYR A 77 13.69 1.80 6.10
N ARG A 78 14.57 1.60 5.12
CA ARG A 78 14.58 2.38 3.88
C ARG A 78 14.31 1.46 2.69
N LEU A 79 13.41 1.89 1.82
CA LEU A 79 13.28 1.34 0.49
C LEU A 79 14.46 1.83 -0.38
N PRO A 80 14.68 1.24 -1.57
CA PRO A 80 15.66 1.73 -2.53
C PRO A 80 15.49 3.24 -2.80
N GLU A 81 16.60 3.94 -2.95
CA GLU A 81 16.63 5.41 -3.08
C GLU A 81 15.70 5.95 -4.18
N ARG A 82 15.54 5.19 -5.26
CA ARG A 82 14.71 5.55 -6.42
C ARG A 82 13.29 4.99 -6.39
N PHE A 83 12.87 4.36 -5.30
CA PHE A 83 11.58 3.66 -5.23
C PHE A 83 10.40 4.58 -5.57
N TRP A 84 10.41 5.80 -5.02
CA TRP A 84 9.34 6.81 -5.18
C TRP A 84 9.50 7.73 -6.40
N VAL A 85 10.54 7.54 -7.22
CA VAL A 85 10.71 8.33 -8.45
C VAL A 85 9.62 7.91 -9.45
N PRO A 86 8.95 8.86 -10.14
CA PRO A 86 7.92 8.53 -11.12
C PRO A 86 8.40 7.51 -12.15
N ARG A 87 7.66 6.40 -12.27
CA ARG A 87 7.94 5.31 -13.20
C ARG A 87 6.68 4.52 -13.53
N VAL A 88 6.76 3.76 -14.62
CA VAL A 88 5.72 2.79 -14.99
C VAL A 88 5.97 1.50 -14.21
N LEU A 89 4.97 1.07 -13.43
CA LEU A 89 5.02 -0.19 -12.66
C LEU A 89 4.45 -1.37 -13.45
N PHE A 90 3.45 -1.09 -14.29
CA PHE A 90 2.77 -2.07 -15.12
C PHE A 90 2.43 -1.41 -16.46
N PRO A 91 3.14 -1.73 -17.56
CA PRO A 91 2.95 -1.07 -18.85
C PRO A 91 1.66 -1.49 -19.59
N GLY A 92 0.80 -2.31 -18.98
CA GLY A 92 -0.31 -2.98 -19.66
C GLY A 92 0.15 -4.34 -20.18
N GLY A 93 -0.67 -5.38 -19.98
CA GLY A 93 -0.54 -6.66 -20.67
C GLY A 93 -1.15 -6.59 -22.06
#